data_AF-A0A954W2R4-F1
#
_entry.id   AF-A0A954W2R4-F1
#
_cell.length_a   1.000
_cell.length_b   1.000
_cell.length_c   1.000
_cell.angle_alpha   90.00
_cell.angle_beta   90.00
_cell.angle_gamma   90.00
#
_symmetry.space_group_name_H-M   'P 1'
#
loop_
_entity.id
_entity.type
_entity.pdbx_description
1 polymer ?
#
loop_
_entity_poly.entity_id
_entity_poly.type
_entity_poly.pdbx_seq_one_letter_code
_entity_poly.pdbx_strand_id
1 'polypeptide(L)'
;VGEMRDQETFMTAIHAAETGHLVFGTIHASSAPTTIGRILDLFPEEMHGAIRSAIAFNMKGIVAQKLLKSIKPGVGRVPTCEIMTFSPMIKKLVLEGKDEKLPDAIRIGAEDGMQDFTMSLKSLLDQELIDRPTAFAVAPNKDALKMAIKGIDVKAPGII
;
A
#
# COMPACT_ATOMS: atom_id res chain seq x y z
N VAL A 1 1.96 0.73 -18.51
CA VAL A 1 1.73 -0.63 -19.04
C VAL A 1 0.34 -1.19 -18.76
N GLY A 2 -0.57 -0.46 -18.09
CA GLY A 2 -1.93 -0.98 -17.82
C GLY A 2 -1.93 -2.00 -16.69
N GLU A 3 -2.83 -2.98 -16.76
CA GLU A 3 -2.97 -4.02 -15.74
C GLU A 3 -1.97 -5.16 -15.96
N MET A 4 -1.16 -5.47 -14.94
CA MET A 4 -0.18 -6.55 -14.97
C MET A 4 -0.85 -7.84 -14.47
N ARG A 5 -1.36 -8.64 -15.41
CA ARG A 5 -2.11 -9.88 -15.11
C ARG A 5 -1.28 -11.16 -15.21
N ASP A 6 -0.12 -11.09 -15.84
CA ASP A 6 0.70 -12.23 -16.17
C ASP A 6 2.19 -11.92 -15.97
N GLN A 7 2.97 -13.00 -15.99
CA GLN A 7 4.40 -12.99 -15.82
C GLN A 7 5.09 -12.08 -16.85
N GLU A 8 4.70 -12.20 -18.12
CA GLU A 8 5.31 -11.50 -19.25
C GLU A 8 5.16 -9.99 -19.13
N THR A 9 3.96 -9.52 -18.81
CA THR A 9 3.66 -8.09 -18.65
C THR A 9 4.43 -7.51 -17.47
N PHE A 10 4.48 -8.21 -16.33
CA PHE A 10 5.24 -7.76 -15.17
C PHE A 10 6.73 -7.68 -15.47
N MET A 11 7.31 -8.73 -16.08
CA MET A 11 8.73 -8.76 -16.41
C MET A 11 9.11 -7.69 -17.45
N THR A 12 8.25 -7.44 -18.43
CA THR A 12 8.47 -6.35 -19.38
C THR A 12 8.51 -4.99 -18.66
N ALA A 13 7.59 -4.76 -17.73
CA ALA A 13 7.55 -3.54 -16.93
C ALA A 13 8.79 -3.38 -16.05
N ILE A 14 9.24 -4.46 -15.38
CA ILE A 14 10.38 -4.40 -14.47
C ILE A 14 11.69 -4.17 -15.23
N HIS A 15 11.89 -4.80 -16.39
CA HIS A 15 13.07 -4.56 -17.24
C HIS A 15 13.11 -3.13 -17.80
N ALA A 16 11.95 -2.58 -18.20
CA ALA A 16 11.88 -1.19 -18.61
C ALA A 16 12.25 -0.25 -17.45
N ALA A 17 11.80 -0.54 -16.23
CA ALA A 17 12.17 0.22 -15.04
C ALA A 17 13.68 0.12 -14.70
N GLU A 18 14.25 -1.08 -14.81
CA GLU A 18 15.67 -1.35 -14.56
C GLU A 18 16.60 -0.61 -15.55
N THR A 19 16.15 -0.44 -16.80
CA THR A 19 16.87 0.34 -17.82
C THR A 19 16.67 1.85 -17.69
N GLY A 20 16.00 2.32 -16.63
CA GLY A 20 15.89 3.74 -16.30
C GLY A 20 14.59 4.43 -16.69
N HIS A 21 13.60 3.69 -17.20
CA HIS A 21 12.29 4.27 -17.53
C HIS A 21 11.39 4.38 -16.29
N LEU A 22 10.58 5.44 -16.20
CA LEU A 22 9.51 5.49 -15.22
C LEU A 22 8.29 4.72 -15.75
N VAL A 23 7.96 3.61 -15.11
CA VAL A 23 6.88 2.72 -15.52
C VAL A 23 5.72 2.79 -14.54
N PHE A 24 4.52 3.04 -15.05
CA PHE A 24 3.27 2.92 -14.30
C PHE A 24 2.52 1.66 -14.70
N GLY A 25 2.10 0.87 -13.72
CA GLY A 25 1.27 -0.32 -13.90
C GLY A 25 0.20 -0.40 -12.81
N THR A 26 -0.80 -1.23 -13.03
CA THR A 26 -1.86 -1.51 -12.06
C THR A 26 -1.96 -3.01 -11.80
N ILE A 27 -2.39 -3.37 -10.59
CA ILE A 27 -2.68 -4.74 -10.20
C ILE A 27 -3.82 -4.73 -9.21
N HIS A 28 -4.69 -5.73 -9.25
CA HIS A 28 -5.79 -5.84 -8.31
C HIS A 28 -5.30 -6.41 -6.98
N ALA A 29 -5.10 -5.52 -6.00
CA ALA A 29 -4.72 -5.84 -4.63
C ALA A 29 -5.53 -5.01 -3.63
N SER A 30 -5.73 -5.54 -2.43
CA SER A 30 -6.55 -4.90 -1.39
C SER A 30 -5.79 -3.85 -0.58
N SER A 31 -4.46 -3.86 -0.65
CA SER A 31 -3.53 -2.99 0.09
C SER A 31 -2.16 -2.91 -0.63
N ALA A 32 -1.32 -1.96 -0.23
CA ALA A 32 0.02 -1.81 -0.78
C ALA A 32 0.93 -3.00 -0.41
N PRO A 33 0.94 -3.53 0.84
CA PRO A 33 1.66 -4.75 1.16
C PRO A 33 1.19 -5.99 0.40
N THR A 34 -0.14 -6.19 0.28
CA THR A 34 -0.68 -7.38 -0.40
C THR A 34 -0.35 -7.41 -1.89
N THR A 35 -0.04 -6.26 -2.48
CA THR A 35 0.43 -6.17 -3.87
C THR A 35 1.69 -7.01 -4.11
N ILE A 36 2.59 -7.12 -3.13
CA ILE A 36 3.80 -7.95 -3.25
C ILE A 36 3.41 -9.42 -3.47
N GLY A 37 2.55 -9.96 -2.60
CA GLY A 37 2.03 -11.32 -2.74
C GLY A 37 1.31 -11.54 -4.07
N ARG A 38 0.47 -10.59 -4.51
CA ARG A 38 -0.24 -10.68 -5.79
C ARG A 38 0.69 -10.72 -7.00
N ILE A 39 1.84 -10.04 -6.94
CA ILE A 39 2.87 -10.14 -7.99
C ILE A 39 3.53 -11.52 -7.93
N LEU A 40 3.90 -11.99 -6.74
CA LEU A 40 4.56 -13.30 -6.57
C LEU A 40 3.67 -14.46 -7.02
N ASP A 41 2.35 -14.37 -6.83
CA ASP A 41 1.36 -15.35 -7.31
C ASP A 41 1.41 -15.55 -8.84
N LEU A 42 2.00 -14.61 -9.60
CA LEU A 42 2.16 -14.71 -11.06
C LEU A 42 3.36 -15.61 -11.46
N PHE A 43 4.20 -15.99 -10.50
CA PHE A 43 5.46 -16.68 -10.74
C PHE A 43 5.54 -18.00 -9.96
N PRO A 44 6.25 -19.01 -10.50
CA PRO A 44 6.64 -20.19 -9.74
C PRO A 44 7.45 -19.83 -8.48
N GLU A 45 7.33 -20.63 -7.41
CA GLU A 45 7.92 -20.37 -6.10
C GLU A 45 9.45 -20.23 -6.15
N GLU A 46 10.10 -21.02 -7.01
CA GLU A 46 11.54 -20.97 -7.24
C GLU A 46 12.03 -19.60 -7.76
N MET A 47 11.15 -18.82 -8.40
CA MET A 47 11.48 -17.48 -8.90
C MET A 47 11.23 -16.38 -7.86
N HIS A 48 10.53 -16.66 -6.75
CA HIS A 48 10.10 -15.62 -5.81
C HIS A 48 11.26 -14.80 -5.24
N GLY A 49 12.40 -15.43 -4.95
CA GLY A 49 13.59 -14.71 -4.49
C GLY A 49 14.13 -13.70 -5.52
N ALA A 50 14.15 -14.09 -6.80
CA ALA A 50 14.58 -13.20 -7.89
C ALA A 50 13.59 -12.05 -8.10
N ILE A 51 12.28 -12.34 -8.06
CA ILE A 51 11.23 -11.33 -8.21
C ILE A 51 11.22 -10.34 -7.04
N ARG A 52 11.38 -10.81 -5.81
CA ARG A 52 11.55 -9.94 -4.62
C ARG A 52 12.74 -8.99 -4.78
N SER A 53 13.87 -9.50 -5.30
CA SER A 53 15.04 -8.67 -5.58
C SER A 53 14.73 -7.60 -6.63
N ALA A 54 14.12 -7.99 -7.75
CA ALA A 54 13.74 -7.06 -8.81
C ALA A 54 12.78 -5.97 -8.31
N ILE A 55 11.79 -6.34 -7.50
CA ILE A 55 10.86 -5.40 -6.86
C ILE A 55 11.62 -4.44 -5.93
N ALA A 56 12.47 -4.95 -5.03
CA ALA A 56 13.18 -4.14 -4.06
C ALA A 56 14.11 -3.09 -4.70
N PHE A 57 14.72 -3.40 -5.84
CA PHE A 57 15.65 -2.47 -6.51
C PHE A 57 14.96 -1.51 -7.49
N ASN A 58 13.92 -1.96 -8.18
CA ASN A 58 13.31 -1.18 -9.28
C ASN A 58 12.01 -0.46 -8.90
N MET A 59 11.24 -0.97 -7.93
CA MET A 59 9.98 -0.36 -7.51
C MET A 59 10.24 0.95 -6.76
N LYS A 60 9.46 2.00 -7.07
CA LYS A 60 9.53 3.30 -6.35
C LYS A 60 8.47 3.43 -5.27
N GLY A 61 7.26 2.97 -5.55
CA GLY A 61 6.16 2.99 -4.61
C GLY A 61 4.95 2.25 -5.13
N ILE A 62 4.07 1.88 -4.21
CA ILE A 62 2.79 1.25 -4.46
C ILE A 62 1.72 2.10 -3.78
N VAL A 63 0.66 2.40 -4.52
CA VAL A 63 -0.50 3.17 -4.02
C VAL A 63 -1.74 2.31 -4.16
N ALA A 64 -2.32 1.91 -3.03
CA ALA A 64 -3.60 1.21 -2.99
C ALA A 64 -4.73 2.20 -2.71
N GLN A 65 -5.84 2.08 -3.44
CA GLN A 65 -6.94 3.06 -3.39
C GLN A 65 -8.29 2.37 -3.24
N LYS A 66 -9.18 3.00 -2.48
CA LYS A 66 -10.61 2.63 -2.41
C LYS A 66 -11.45 3.89 -2.51
N LEU A 67 -12.47 3.87 -3.36
CA LEU A 67 -13.39 5.00 -3.50
C LEU A 67 -14.56 4.90 -2.53
N LEU A 68 -14.74 5.94 -1.73
CA LEU A 68 -15.78 6.05 -0.72
C LEU A 68 -16.80 7.10 -1.15
N LYS A 69 -18.07 6.87 -0.82
CA LYS A 69 -19.12 7.88 -1.05
C LYS A 69 -18.84 9.08 -0.15
N SER A 70 -18.81 10.28 -0.73
CA SER A 70 -18.65 11.49 0.07
C SER A 70 -19.98 11.96 0.64
N ILE A 71 -19.90 12.66 1.77
CA ILE A 71 -21.04 13.37 2.38
C ILE A 71 -21.09 14.85 1.98
N LYS A 72 -20.07 15.38 1.29
CA LYS A 72 -20.05 16.78 0.86
C LYS A 72 -20.88 16.99 -0.41
N PRO A 73 -21.75 18.01 -0.46
CA PRO A 73 -22.48 18.37 -1.67
C PRO A 73 -21.53 18.63 -2.85
N GLY A 74 -21.90 18.13 -4.04
CA GLY A 74 -21.09 18.28 -5.26
C GLY A 74 -19.87 17.36 -5.35
N VAL A 75 -19.51 16.64 -4.28
CA VAL A 75 -18.43 15.64 -4.28
C VAL A 75 -19.07 14.25 -4.29
N GLY A 76 -18.95 13.51 -5.40
CA GLY A 76 -19.55 12.18 -5.50
C GLY A 76 -18.83 11.14 -4.65
N ARG A 77 -17.50 11.05 -4.83
CA ARG A 77 -16.63 10.08 -4.16
C ARG A 77 -15.29 10.70 -3.81
N VAL A 78 -14.67 10.19 -2.75
CA VAL A 78 -13.30 10.51 -2.35
C VAL A 78 -12.47 9.25 -2.21
N PRO A 79 -11.19 9.26 -2.62
CA PRO A 79 -10.32 8.10 -2.43
C PRO A 79 -9.76 8.09 -1.01
N THR A 80 -9.83 6.94 -0.36
CA THR A 80 -8.88 6.61 0.71
C THR A 80 -7.69 5.89 0.08
N CYS A 81 -6.48 6.27 0.48
CA CYS A 81 -5.23 5.82 -0.12
C CYS A 81 -4.29 5.27 0.94
N GLU A 82 -3.67 4.15 0.62
CA GLU A 82 -2.49 3.63 1.31
C GLU A 82 -1.29 3.76 0.37
N ILE A 83 -0.20 4.33 0.88
CA ILE A 83 1.00 4.69 0.12
C ILE A 83 2.19 4.02 0.79
N MET A 84 2.87 3.16 0.05
CA MET A 84 4.11 2.52 0.47
C MET A 84 5.22 2.89 -0.50
N THR A 85 6.25 3.58 -0.02
CA THR A 85 7.46 3.87 -0.81
C THR A 85 8.54 2.83 -0.52
N PHE A 86 9.49 2.64 -1.43
CA PHE A 86 10.55 1.63 -1.26
C PHE A 86 11.76 2.21 -0.51
N SER A 87 11.55 2.53 0.77
CA SER A 87 12.63 2.95 1.69
C SER A 87 13.60 1.80 1.98
N PRO A 88 14.79 2.05 2.57
CA PRO A 88 15.73 0.98 2.93
C PRO A 88 15.11 -0.11 3.81
N MET A 89 14.22 0.26 4.73
CA MET A 89 13.51 -0.70 5.58
C MET A 89 12.53 -1.56 4.78
N ILE A 90 11.72 -0.97 3.92
CA ILE A 90 10.77 -1.71 3.06
C ILE A 90 11.53 -2.66 2.12
N LYS A 91 12.62 -2.20 1.50
CA LYS A 91 13.48 -3.05 0.66
C LYS A 91 14.01 -4.25 1.44
N LYS A 92 14.52 -4.04 2.65
CA LYS A 92 14.99 -5.12 3.53
C LYS A 92 13.89 -6.13 3.82
N LEU A 93 12.69 -5.66 4.21
CA LEU A 93 11.56 -6.55 4.51
C LEU A 93 11.12 -7.37 3.29
N VAL A 94 11.05 -6.75 2.11
CA VAL A 94 10.70 -7.45 0.86
C VAL A 94 11.74 -8.51 0.50
N LEU A 95 13.03 -8.20 0.63
CA LEU A 95 14.13 -9.14 0.38
C LEU A 95 14.15 -10.31 1.38
N GLU A 96 13.84 -10.05 2.65
CA GLU A 96 13.78 -11.07 3.70
C GLU A 96 12.46 -11.86 3.73
N GLY A 97 11.50 -11.54 2.85
CA GLY A 97 10.19 -12.21 2.81
C GLY A 97 9.27 -11.88 3.98
N LYS A 98 9.54 -10.79 4.72
CA LYS A 98 8.80 -10.38 5.92
C LYS A 98 7.65 -9.43 5.59
N ASP A 99 6.76 -9.87 4.71
CA ASP A 99 5.66 -9.06 4.19
C ASP A 99 4.66 -8.65 5.29
N GLU A 100 4.56 -9.46 6.36
CA GLU A 100 3.71 -9.21 7.53
C GLU A 100 4.13 -7.96 8.32
N LYS A 101 5.38 -7.51 8.18
CA LYS A 101 5.90 -6.31 8.85
C LYS A 101 5.75 -5.03 8.02
N LEU A 102 5.40 -5.14 6.74
CA LEU A 102 5.23 -3.99 5.85
C LEU A 102 4.18 -2.98 6.35
N PRO A 103 3.01 -3.38 6.90
CA PRO A 103 2.05 -2.42 7.45
C PRO A 103 2.66 -1.54 8.55
N ASP A 104 3.49 -2.12 9.42
CA ASP A 104 4.11 -1.37 10.51
C ASP A 104 5.20 -0.45 9.98
N ALA A 105 5.97 -0.89 8.98
CA ALA A 105 6.96 -0.06 8.30
C ALA A 105 6.32 1.13 7.55
N ILE A 106 5.13 0.97 6.96
CA ILE A 106 4.35 2.08 6.37
C ILE A 106 4.00 3.11 7.43
N ARG A 107 3.57 2.67 8.62
CA ARG A 107 3.25 3.59 9.73
C ARG A 107 4.48 4.36 10.22
N ILE A 108 5.62 3.68 10.33
CA ILE A 108 6.89 4.31 10.73
C ILE A 108 7.34 5.34 9.69
N GLY A 109 7.16 5.04 8.39
CA GLY A 109 7.52 5.92 7.28
C GLY A 109 6.56 7.10 7.05
N ALA A 110 5.67 7.42 7.99
CA ALA A 110 4.69 8.49 7.83
C ALA A 110 5.35 9.87 7.58
N GLU A 111 6.45 10.16 8.27
CA GLU A 111 7.21 11.41 8.06
C GLU A 111 7.90 11.45 6.69
N ASP A 112 8.17 10.29 6.08
CA ASP A 112 8.72 10.16 4.73
C ASP A 112 7.63 10.16 3.64
N GLY A 113 6.38 10.47 4.01
CA GLY A 113 5.24 10.54 3.10
C GLY A 113 4.54 9.22 2.82
N MET A 114 4.85 8.14 3.56
CA MET A 114 4.02 6.95 3.55
C MET A 114 2.70 7.20 4.28
N GLN A 115 1.68 6.40 3.99
CA GLN A 115 0.35 6.56 4.57
C GLN A 115 -0.34 5.21 4.66
N ASP A 116 -0.84 4.83 5.83
CA ASP A 116 -1.72 3.66 5.95
C ASP A 116 -3.19 4.03 5.70
N PHE A 117 -4.03 3.03 5.40
CA PHE A 117 -5.46 3.28 5.23
C PHE A 117 -6.14 3.85 6.48
N THR A 118 -5.69 3.50 7.68
CA THR A 118 -6.30 3.95 8.94
C THR A 118 -6.19 5.46 9.09
N MET A 119 -5.00 6.01 8.86
CA MET A 119 -4.70 7.43 8.91
C MET A 119 -5.32 8.17 7.73
N SER A 120 -5.38 7.55 6.55
CA SER A 120 -6.14 8.08 5.42
C SER A 120 -7.62 8.27 5.76
N LEU A 121 -8.26 7.24 6.32
CA LEU A 121 -9.66 7.28 6.73
C LEU A 121 -9.90 8.30 7.84
N LYS A 122 -9.01 8.38 8.83
CA LYS A 122 -9.05 9.39 9.88
C LYS A 122 -9.01 10.81 9.27
N SER A 123 -8.09 11.06 8.36
CA SER A 123 -7.96 12.36 7.68
C SER A 123 -9.24 12.72 6.90
N LEU A 124 -9.86 11.78 6.20
CA LEU A 124 -11.13 12.01 5.50
C LEU A 124 -12.29 12.30 6.47
N LEU A 125 -12.31 11.69 7.66
CA LEU A 125 -13.28 11.99 8.72
C LEU A 125 -13.06 13.38 9.30
N ASP A 126 -11.81 13.73 9.61
CA ASP A 126 -11.43 15.04 10.17
C ASP A 126 -11.77 16.18 9.20
N GLN A 127 -11.69 15.92 7.89
CA GLN A 127 -12.07 16.87 6.83
C GLN A 127 -13.57 16.86 6.52
N GLU A 128 -14.37 16.06 7.22
CA GLU A 128 -15.81 15.88 7.02
C GLU A 128 -16.16 15.46 5.57
N LEU A 129 -15.29 14.68 4.93
CA LEU A 129 -15.50 14.18 3.57
C LEU A 129 -16.31 12.89 3.53
N ILE A 130 -16.24 12.09 4.60
CA ILE A 130 -16.99 10.84 4.79
C ILE A 130 -17.59 10.80 6.20
N ASP A 131 -18.57 9.92 6.42
CA ASP A 131 -19.11 9.65 7.75
C ASP A 131 -18.45 8.44 8.42
N ARG A 132 -18.68 8.28 9.73
CA ARG A 132 -18.11 7.16 10.52
C ARG A 132 -18.55 5.80 9.96
N PRO A 133 -19.84 5.55 9.67
CA PRO A 133 -20.26 4.26 9.09
C PRO A 133 -19.49 3.89 7.82
N THR A 134 -19.30 4.84 6.89
CA THR A 134 -18.52 4.63 5.67
C THR A 134 -17.07 4.27 5.99
N ALA A 135 -16.42 4.99 6.90
CA ALA A 135 -15.04 4.71 7.28
C ALA A 135 -14.89 3.32 7.94
N PHE A 136 -15.76 2.97 8.89
CA PHE A 136 -15.71 1.68 9.59
C PHE A 136 -16.07 0.49 8.70
N ALA A 137 -16.80 0.69 7.61
CA ALA A 137 -17.13 -0.39 6.66
C ALA A 137 -15.91 -0.89 5.88
N VAL A 138 -14.92 -0.02 5.63
CA VAL A 138 -13.75 -0.32 4.79
C VAL A 138 -12.42 -0.39 5.57
N ALA A 139 -12.43 -0.02 6.84
CA ALA A 139 -11.25 -0.01 7.70
C ALA A 139 -10.61 -1.40 7.79
N PRO A 140 -9.30 -1.54 7.49
CA PRO A 140 -8.60 -2.82 7.65
C PRO A 140 -8.64 -3.33 9.10
N ASN A 141 -8.54 -2.41 10.07
CA ASN A 141 -8.71 -2.69 11.48
C ASN A 141 -9.60 -1.62 12.11
N LYS A 142 -10.82 -2.02 12.51
CA LYS A 142 -11.83 -1.12 13.10
C LYS A 142 -11.39 -0.58 14.46
N ASP A 143 -10.71 -1.37 15.28
CA ASP A 143 -10.25 -0.94 16.59
C ASP A 143 -9.13 0.08 16.47
N ALA A 144 -8.18 -0.15 15.56
CA ALA A 144 -7.12 0.82 15.25
C ALA A 144 -7.71 2.16 14.78
N LEU A 145 -8.70 2.14 13.86
CA LEU A 145 -9.39 3.35 13.43
C LEU A 145 -10.11 4.05 14.59
N LYS A 146 -10.78 3.29 15.47
CA LYS A 146 -11.46 3.85 16.65
C LYS A 146 -10.49 4.53 17.61
N MET A 147 -9.29 3.98 17.81
CA MET A 147 -8.24 4.57 18.63
C MET A 147 -7.65 5.82 17.96
N ALA A 148 -7.36 5.75 16.66
CA ALA A 148 -6.85 6.87 15.88
C ALA A 148 -7.80 8.07 15.89
N ILE A 149 -9.12 7.85 15.74
CA ILE A 149 -10.15 8.91 15.84
C ILE A 149 -10.14 9.58 17.23
N LYS A 150 -9.78 8.86 18.29
CA LYS A 150 -9.65 9.41 19.65
C LYS A 150 -8.32 10.13 19.90
N GLY A 151 -7.45 10.22 18.90
CA GLY A 151 -6.12 10.80 19.03
C GLY A 151 -5.12 9.90 19.77
N ILE A 152 -5.43 8.60 19.90
CA ILE A 152 -4.52 7.63 20.53
C ILE A 152 -3.71 6.99 19.41
N ASP A 153 -2.41 7.27 19.41
CA ASP A 153 -1.47 6.67 18.46
C ASP A 153 -1.08 5.26 18.93
N VAL A 154 -1.44 4.25 18.14
CA VAL A 154 -1.12 2.86 18.46
C VAL A 154 0.32 2.62 18.01
N LYS A 155 1.28 2.86 18.91
CA LYS A 155 2.68 2.47 18.67
C LYS A 155 2.74 0.97 18.43
N ALA A 156 3.18 0.57 17.24
CA ALA A 156 3.47 -0.83 16.96
C ALA A 156 4.54 -1.34 17.95
N PRO A 157 4.45 -2.59 18.45
CA PRO A 157 5.52 -3.18 19.23
C PRO A 157 6.81 -3.15 18.41
N GLY A 158 7.91 -2.74 19.04
CA GLY A 158 9.16 -2.35 18.39
C GLY A 158 9.61 -3.30 17.29
N ILE A 159 9.76 -2.74 16.09
CA ILE A 159 10.54 -3.35 15.02
C ILE A 159 12.01 -3.08 15.37
N ILE A 160 12.60 -3.97 16.18
CA ILE A 160 14.05 -4.18 16.23
C ILE A 160 14.30 -5.60 15.73
#